data_AF-A0A9E3FBB2-F1
#
_entry.id   AF-A0A9E3FBB2-F1
#
_cell.length_a   1.000
_cell.length_b   1.000
_cell.length_c   1.000
_cell.angle_alpha   90.00
_cell.angle_beta   90.00
_cell.angle_gamma   90.00
#
_symmetry.space_group_name_H-M   'P 1'
#
loop_
_entity.id
_entity.type
_entity.pdbx_description
1 polymer ?
#
loop_
_entity_poly.entity_id
_entity_poly.type
_entity_poly.pdbx_seq_one_letter_code
_entity_poly.pdbx_strand_id
1 'polypeptide(L)'
;MAFLAPTYEHDVFVSYSYGQIPNGPPSRLKKWSLRMVEELTTQLRDLQPELDALKIWMDVDDLDPTEYLDEGLRTAVSRSAILMVLMSPRYLASTWCTKEL
;
A
#
# COMPACT_ATOMS: atom_id res chain seq x y z
N MET A 1 -14.76 3.93 10.99
CA MET A 1 -14.21 5.20 10.46
C MET A 1 -12.70 5.14 10.63
N ALA A 2 -11.91 5.81 9.77
CA ALA A 2 -10.46 5.89 9.98
C ALA A 2 -10.15 6.55 11.33
N PHE A 3 -9.02 6.21 11.94
CA PHE A 3 -8.60 6.78 13.22
C PHE A 3 -8.48 8.30 13.15
N LEU A 4 -8.04 8.82 12.00
CA LEU A 4 -7.85 10.24 11.71
C LEU A 4 -9.03 10.88 10.92
N ALA A 5 -10.19 10.24 10.93
CA ALA A 5 -11.40 10.83 10.36
C ALA A 5 -11.80 12.13 11.10
N PRO A 6 -12.42 13.12 10.42
CA PRO A 6 -12.85 13.10 9.02
C PRO A 6 -11.79 13.62 8.04
N THR A 7 -10.63 14.06 8.52
CA THR A 7 -9.61 14.72 7.68
C THR A 7 -9.00 13.77 6.65
N TYR A 8 -8.87 12.48 7.00
CA TYR A 8 -8.33 11.46 6.12
C TYR A 8 -9.30 10.29 5.98
N GLU A 9 -9.38 9.71 4.78
CA GLU A 9 -10.17 8.50 4.53
C GLU A 9 -9.41 7.23 4.92
N HIS A 10 -8.08 7.29 4.97
CA HIS A 10 -7.18 6.23 5.37
C HIS A 10 -6.12 6.79 6.33
N ASP A 11 -5.71 6.00 7.31
CA ASP A 11 -4.67 6.42 8.24
C ASP A 11 -3.28 6.25 7.60
N VAL A 12 -3.11 5.16 6.84
CA VAL A 12 -1.84 4.82 6.18
C VAL A 12 -2.11 4.34 4.75
N PHE A 13 -1.35 4.86 3.80
CA PHE A 13 -1.19 4.32 2.46
C PHE A 13 0.13 3.55 2.39
N VAL A 14 0.12 2.29 1.92
CA VAL A 14 1.35 1.53 1.71
C VAL A 14 1.69 1.42 0.23
N SER A 15 2.79 2.06 -0.17
CA SER A 15 3.38 1.93 -1.51
C SER A 15 4.44 0.83 -1.50
N TYR A 16 4.34 -0.12 -2.42
CA TYR A 16 5.26 -1.25 -2.51
C TYR A 16 5.42 -1.75 -3.95
N SER A 17 6.53 -2.44 -4.22
CA SER A 17 6.74 -3.02 -5.55
C SER A 17 6.04 -4.36 -5.64
N TYR A 18 5.29 -4.54 -6.73
CA TYR A 18 4.76 -5.84 -7.10
C TYR A 18 5.89 -6.82 -7.37
N GLY A 19 7.07 -6.37 -7.79
CA GLY A 19 8.18 -7.26 -8.11
C GLY A 19 7.80 -8.36 -9.10
N GLN A 20 6.93 -8.06 -10.05
CA GLN A 20 6.58 -8.95 -11.15
C GLN A 20 7.78 -9.16 -12.07
N ILE A 21 7.89 -10.36 -12.64
CA ILE A 21 8.86 -10.67 -13.69
C ILE A 21 8.02 -11.00 -14.93
N PRO A 22 8.26 -10.36 -16.09
CA PRO A 22 7.57 -10.71 -17.32
C PRO A 22 7.72 -12.22 -17.62
N ASN A 23 6.60 -12.91 -17.85
CA ASN A 23 6.54 -14.37 -18.04
C ASN A 23 7.11 -15.20 -16.87
N GLY A 24 7.27 -14.59 -15.69
CA GLY A 24 7.74 -15.27 -14.49
C GLY A 24 6.60 -15.85 -13.65
N PRO A 25 6.93 -16.59 -12.58
CA PRO A 25 5.94 -17.08 -11.63
C PRO A 25 5.24 -15.91 -10.90
N PRO A 26 4.11 -16.16 -10.22
CA PRO A 26 3.42 -15.16 -9.39
C PRO A 26 4.37 -14.47 -8.42
N SER A 27 4.16 -13.17 -8.21
CA SER A 27 5.10 -12.39 -7.42
C SER A 27 5.13 -12.81 -5.95
N ARG A 28 6.31 -13.27 -5.52
CA ARG A 28 6.62 -13.51 -4.11
C ARG A 28 6.76 -12.21 -3.32
N LEU A 29 7.22 -11.13 -3.97
CA LEU A 29 7.39 -9.84 -3.30
C LEU A 29 6.05 -9.22 -2.96
N LYS A 30 5.06 -9.26 -3.87
CA LYS A 30 3.68 -8.83 -3.59
C LYS A 30 3.13 -9.59 -2.39
N LYS A 31 3.21 -10.92 -2.42
CA LYS A 31 2.72 -11.79 -1.34
C LYS A 31 3.40 -11.46 0.00
N TRP A 32 4.71 -11.24 0.00
CA TRP A 32 5.47 -10.87 1.20
C TRP A 32 5.03 -9.51 1.75
N SER A 33 4.91 -8.49 0.88
CA SER A 33 4.50 -7.14 1.28
C SER A 33 3.11 -7.13 1.93
N LEU A 34 2.14 -7.83 1.32
CA LEU A 34 0.79 -7.95 1.86
C LEU A 34 0.80 -8.61 3.25
N ARG A 35 1.53 -9.72 3.42
CA ARG A 35 1.62 -10.39 4.71
C ARG A 35 2.34 -9.57 5.76
N MET A 36 3.40 -8.84 5.39
CA MET A 36 4.11 -7.99 6.33
C MET A 36 3.19 -6.91 6.92
N VAL A 37 2.39 -6.26 6.08
CA VAL A 37 1.46 -5.22 6.53
C VAL A 37 0.30 -5.79 7.34
N GLU A 38 -0.22 -6.96 6.98
CA GLU A 38 -1.26 -7.65 7.76
C GLU A 38 -0.77 -8.02 9.17
N GLU A 39 0.43 -8.58 9.27
CA GLU A 39 1.06 -8.91 10.55
C GLU A 39 1.35 -7.65 11.38
N LEU A 40 1.89 -6.60 10.74
CA LEU A 40 2.09 -5.30 11.39
C LEU A 40 0.78 -4.71 11.91
N THR A 41 -0.29 -4.76 11.11
CA THR A 41 -1.61 -4.27 11.51
C THR A 41 -2.14 -5.03 12.72
N THR A 42 -1.95 -6.34 12.74
CA THR A 42 -2.37 -7.19 13.86
C THR A 42 -1.59 -6.84 15.13
N GLN A 43 -0.27 -6.74 15.03
CA GLN A 43 0.57 -6.35 16.17
C GLN A 43 0.23 -4.94 16.68
N LEU A 44 -0.09 -3.99 15.79
CA LEU A 44 -0.51 -2.65 16.19
C LEU A 44 -1.82 -2.66 16.98
N ARG A 45 -2.79 -3.50 16.61
CA ARG A 45 -4.06 -3.66 17.33
C ARG A 45 -3.88 -4.32 18.69
N ASP A 46 -2.97 -5.29 18.79
CA ASP A 46 -2.65 -5.95 20.07
C ASP A 46 -2.02 -4.99 21.09
N LEU A 47 -1.41 -3.87 20.64
CA LEU A 47 -0.78 -2.89 21.52
C LEU A 47 -1.79 -1.98 22.24
N GLN A 48 -2.84 -1.53 21.56
CA GLN A 48 -3.81 -0.59 22.13
C GLN A 48 -5.19 -0.67 21.43
N PRO A 49 -6.31 -0.66 22.18
CA PRO A 49 -7.66 -0.74 21.61
C PRO A 49 -7.98 0.38 20.61
N GLU A 50 -7.38 1.55 20.76
CA GLU A 50 -7.58 2.70 19.87
C GLU A 50 -7.15 2.39 18.42
N LEU A 51 -6.21 1.47 18.24
CA LEU A 51 -5.72 1.05 16.91
C LEU A 51 -6.60 -0.01 16.24
N ASP A 52 -7.64 -0.52 16.89
CA ASP A 52 -8.64 -1.39 16.24
C ASP A 52 -9.31 -0.69 15.05
N ALA A 53 -9.45 0.64 15.12
CA ALA A 53 -10.01 1.46 14.07
C ALA A 53 -9.01 1.85 12.96
N LEU A 54 -7.74 1.43 13.06
CA LEU A 54 -6.71 1.76 12.08
C LEU A 54 -7.07 1.23 10.69
N LYS A 55 -7.09 2.14 9.72
CA LYS A 55 -7.42 1.86 8.32
C LYS A 55 -6.20 2.04 7.43
N ILE A 56 -5.58 0.93 7.07
CA ILE A 56 -4.46 0.88 6.13
C ILE A 56 -4.99 0.57 4.73
N TRP A 57 -4.58 1.36 3.75
CA TRP A 57 -4.83 1.11 2.33
C TRP A 57 -3.61 0.46 1.70
N MET A 58 -3.85 -0.58 0.91
CA MET A 58 -2.86 -1.22 0.07
C MET A 58 -3.50 -1.52 -1.28
N ASP A 59 -2.70 -1.41 -2.33
CA ASP A 59 -3.10 -1.90 -3.63
C ASP A 59 -3.04 -3.43 -3.64
N VAL A 60 -4.19 -4.11 -3.62
CA VAL A 60 -4.30 -5.57 -3.55
C VAL A 60 -4.65 -6.20 -4.88
N ASP A 61 -5.39 -5.47 -5.72
CA ASP A 61 -5.82 -5.90 -7.04
C ASP A 61 -4.68 -5.64 -8.02
N ASP A 62 -4.41 -6.58 -8.93
CA ASP A 62 -3.42 -6.34 -9.98
C ASP A 62 -3.94 -5.21 -10.89
N LEU A 63 -3.61 -3.96 -10.54
CA LEU A 63 -3.97 -2.78 -11.33
C LEU A 63 -3.60 -3.02 -12.79
N ASP A 64 -4.55 -2.81 -13.68
CA ASP A 64 -4.32 -2.99 -15.10
C ASP A 64 -3.23 -2.00 -15.54
N PRO A 65 -2.06 -2.46 -16.02
CA PRO A 65 -0.98 -1.57 -16.45
C PRO A 65 -1.36 -0.71 -17.66
N THR A 66 -2.49 -0.99 -18.31
CA THR A 66 -3.05 -0.21 -19.43
C THR A 66 -4.14 0.76 -19.01
N GLU A 67 -4.65 0.68 -17.78
CA GLU A 67 -5.45 1.76 -17.20
C GLU A 67 -4.50 2.90 -16.83
N TYR A 68 -4.70 4.02 -17.53
CA TYR A 68 -4.04 5.30 -17.31
C TYR A 68 -3.89 5.62 -15.83
N LEU A 69 -2.70 5.33 -15.27
CA LEU A 69 -2.18 5.83 -13.98
C LEU A 69 -3.30 6.29 -13.04
N ASP A 70 -4.07 5.30 -12.60
CA ASP A 70 -5.46 5.41 -12.17
C ASP A 70 -5.66 6.52 -11.12
N GLU A 71 -6.60 7.43 -11.37
CA GLU A 71 -6.97 8.51 -10.44
C GLU A 71 -7.27 7.96 -9.04
N GLY A 72 -7.68 6.68 -8.95
CA GLY A 72 -7.86 5.93 -7.71
C GLY A 72 -6.64 5.93 -6.79
N LEU A 73 -5.43 5.66 -7.28
CA LEU A 73 -4.22 5.65 -6.42
C LEU A 73 -3.85 7.03 -5.94
N ARG A 74 -3.86 8.03 -6.84
CA ARG A 74 -3.57 9.42 -6.46
C ARG A 74 -4.58 9.92 -5.44
N THR A 75 -5.83 9.53 -5.60
CA THR A 75 -6.90 9.82 -4.62
C THR A 75 -6.63 9.11 -3.30
N ALA A 76 -6.28 7.82 -3.31
CA ALA A 76 -5.97 7.08 -2.09
C ALA A 76 -4.77 7.67 -1.34
N VAL A 77 -3.68 8.02 -2.04
CA VAL A 77 -2.51 8.70 -1.45
C VAL A 77 -2.90 10.05 -0.86
N SER A 78 -3.58 10.91 -1.64
CA SER A 78 -3.95 12.26 -1.18
C SER A 78 -4.95 12.28 -0.02
N ARG A 79 -5.69 11.18 0.17
CA ARG A 79 -6.64 11.00 1.27
C ARG A 79 -6.10 10.17 2.43
N SER A 80 -4.80 9.88 2.43
CA SER A 80 -4.11 9.16 3.51
C SER A 80 -3.27 10.10 4.36
N ALA A 81 -3.24 9.87 5.67
CA ALA A 81 -2.45 10.71 6.57
C ALA A 81 -0.95 10.38 6.54
N ILE A 82 -0.61 9.11 6.36
CA ILE A 82 0.77 8.61 6.35
C ILE A 82 1.03 7.84 5.05
N LEU A 83 2.16 8.14 4.43
CA LEU A 83 2.72 7.34 3.34
C LEU A 83 3.80 6.40 3.89
N MET A 84 3.57 5.10 3.81
CA MET A 84 4.56 4.06 4.13
C MET A 84 5.10 3.45 2.84
N VAL A 85 6.41 3.50 2.65
CA VAL A 85 7.07 2.95 1.45
C VAL A 85 7.87 1.71 1.80
N LEU A 86 7.54 0.58 1.19
CA LEU A 86 8.34 -0.65 1.28
C LEU A 86 9.47 -0.60 0.23
N MET A 87 10.53 0.08 0.62
CA MET A 87 11.67 0.34 -0.26
C MET A 87 12.38 -0.96 -0.66
N SER A 88 12.58 -1.14 -1.95
CA SER A 88 13.38 -2.24 -2.51
C SER A 88 14.05 -1.83 -3.82
N PRO A 89 15.09 -2.53 -4.29
CA PRO A 89 15.65 -2.25 -5.60
C PRO A 89 14.62 -2.33 -6.73
N ARG A 90 13.62 -3.23 -6.61
CA ARG A 90 12.52 -3.35 -7.56
C ARG A 90 11.51 -2.20 -7.47
N TYR A 91 11.37 -1.58 -6.30
CA TYR A 91 10.59 -0.36 -6.13
C TYR A 91 11.25 0.80 -6.88
N LEU A 92 12.55 1.01 -6.66
CA LEU A 92 13.32 2.08 -7.32
C LEU A 92 13.43 1.89 -8.84
N ALA A 93 13.49 0.64 -9.31
CA ALA A 93 13.51 0.33 -10.74
C ALA A 93 12.14 0.45 -11.42
N SER A 94 11.06 0.58 -10.64
CA SER A 94 9.72 0.72 -11.17
C SER A 94 9.44 2.17 -11.56
N THR A 95 9.15 2.38 -12.85
CA THR A 95 8.70 3.69 -13.36
C THR A 95 7.37 4.11 -12.74
N TRP A 96 6.59 3.16 -12.23
CA TRP A 96 5.33 3.38 -11.53
C TRP A 96 5.56 3.98 -10.13
N CYS A 97 6.43 3.37 -9.32
CA CYS A 97 6.73 3.83 -7.96
C CYS A 97 7.41 5.20 -7.92
N THR A 98 8.20 5.53 -8.96
CA THR A 98 8.88 6.84 -9.03
C THR A 98 7.93 7.99 -9.40
N LYS A 99 6.71 7.69 -9.89
CA LYS A 99 5.67 8.68 -10.22
C LYS A 99 4.61 8.84 -9.11
N GLU A 100 4.64 7.99 -8.09
CA GLU A 100 3.73 8.03 -6.93
C GLU A 100 4.22 8.97 -5.81
N LEU A 101 5.54 9.24 -5.76
CA LEU A 101 6.18 10.21 -4.88
C LEU A 101 6.13 11.62 -5.50
#